data_AF-A0A376WAS6-F1
#
_entry.id   AF-A0A376WAS6-F1
#
_cell.length_a   1.000
_cell.length_b   1.000
_cell.length_c   1.000
_cell.angle_alpha   90.00
_cell.angle_beta   90.00
_cell.angle_gamma   90.00
#
_symmetry.space_group_name_H-M   'P 1'
#
loop_
_entity.id
_entity.type
_entity.pdbx_description
1 polymer ?
#
loop_
_entity_poly.entity_id
_entity_poly.type
_entity_poly.pdbx_seq_one_letter_code
_entity_poly.pdbx_strand_id
1 'polypeptide(L)'
;MSRTPYTRLRIEGFRKAEASLRLEGMDPSGTPLYESVKARIISGDLTYEQGRSEIFAYYTKVDTAGPVTVGEMLAEEFLKPLNMSHEELAESMGICRQEIEDIICGLRRLTDDETRVLADIFGTDRDFWSNLQVLQDRRVKRRK
;
A
#
# COMPACT_ATOMS: atom_id res chain seq x y z
N MET A 1 -45.20 -7.82 14.01
CA MET A 1 -44.35 -7.49 15.17
C MET A 1 -42.97 -8.06 14.85
N SER A 2 -41.86 -7.34 14.71
CA SER A 2 -41.52 -5.97 15.06
C SER A 2 -40.43 -5.54 14.07
N ARG A 3 -40.68 -4.51 13.25
CA ARG A 3 -39.64 -3.82 12.47
C ARG A 3 -38.65 -3.28 13.49
N THR A 4 -37.49 -3.91 13.60
CA THR A 4 -36.50 -3.50 14.60
C THR A 4 -35.97 -2.12 14.21
N PRO A 5 -36.11 -1.10 15.08
CA PRO A 5 -35.74 0.29 14.81
C PRO A 5 -34.22 0.52 14.72
N TYR A 6 -33.43 -0.56 14.70
CA TYR A 6 -31.97 -0.55 14.75
C TYR A 6 -31.32 -0.32 13.37
N THR A 7 -32.07 -0.52 12.28
CA THR A 7 -31.53 -0.40 10.91
C THR A 7 -31.18 1.05 10.54
N ARG A 8 -31.97 2.06 10.90
CA ARG A 8 -31.73 3.44 10.44
C ARG A 8 -30.47 4.09 11.03
N LEU A 9 -30.26 3.98 12.34
CA LEU A 9 -29.08 4.57 13.02
C LEU A 9 -27.78 3.85 12.65
N ARG A 10 -27.81 2.52 12.46
CA ARG A 10 -26.63 1.75 11.98
C ARG A 10 -26.31 2.04 10.51
N ILE A 11 -27.32 2.22 9.66
CA ILE A 11 -27.13 2.60 8.23
C ILE A 11 -26.54 4.00 8.12
N GLU A 12 -26.94 4.94 8.97
CA GLU A 12 -26.41 6.31 8.98
C GLU A 12 -24.95 6.36 9.47
N GLY A 13 -24.63 5.60 10.52
CA GLY A 13 -23.25 5.41 10.97
C GLY A 13 -22.35 4.80 9.89
N PHE A 14 -22.89 3.85 9.12
CA PHE A 14 -22.17 3.21 8.01
C PHE A 14 -21.99 4.14 6.80
N ARG A 15 -23.00 4.97 6.45
CA ARG A 15 -22.86 5.99 5.40
C ARG A 15 -21.75 7.00 5.72
N LYS A 16 -21.60 7.38 6.99
CA LYS A 16 -20.52 8.29 7.44
C LYS A 16 -19.13 7.65 7.32
N ALA A 17 -19.05 6.34 7.55
CA ALA A 17 -17.84 5.55 7.37
C ALA A 17 -17.46 5.33 5.91
N GLU A 18 -18.44 4.98 5.07
CA GLU A 18 -18.30 4.82 3.63
C GLU A 18 -17.86 6.14 2.97
N ALA A 19 -18.40 7.27 3.43
CA ALA A 19 -17.96 8.59 3.00
C ALA A 19 -16.52 8.90 3.40
N SER A 20 -16.04 8.41 4.55
CA SER A 20 -14.66 8.62 4.99
C SER A 20 -13.67 7.77 4.20
N LEU A 21 -14.03 6.52 3.86
CA LEU A 21 -13.22 5.64 3.02
C LEU A 21 -13.11 6.16 1.58
N ARG A 22 -14.19 6.75 1.04
CA ARG A 22 -14.16 7.43 -0.27
C ARG A 22 -13.28 8.67 -0.32
N LEU A 23 -13.16 9.41 0.78
CA LEU A 23 -12.25 10.57 0.87
C LEU A 23 -10.76 10.17 0.81
N GLU A 24 -10.45 8.90 1.07
CA GLU A 24 -9.11 8.31 0.98
C GLU A 24 -8.83 7.67 -0.39
N GLY A 25 -9.71 7.87 -1.38
CA GLY A 25 -9.51 7.43 -2.77
C GLY A 25 -9.83 5.95 -3.07
N MET A 26 -10.34 5.21 -2.09
CA MET A 26 -10.66 3.79 -2.22
C MET A 26 -12.18 3.55 -2.18
N ASP A 27 -12.74 2.86 -3.17
CA ASP A 27 -14.14 2.42 -3.16
C ASP A 27 -14.23 0.91 -2.85
N PRO A 28 -14.45 0.53 -1.58
CA PRO A 28 -14.57 -0.88 -1.19
C PRO A 28 -15.95 -1.49 -1.50
N SER A 29 -16.85 -0.72 -2.12
CA SER A 29 -18.24 -1.11 -2.35
C SER A 29 -18.33 -2.24 -3.37
N GLY A 30 -19.16 -3.25 -3.08
CA GLY A 30 -19.40 -4.37 -3.99
C GLY A 30 -18.43 -5.54 -3.87
N THR A 31 -17.43 -5.49 -2.98
CA THR A 31 -16.61 -6.67 -2.71
C THR A 31 -17.33 -7.67 -1.78
N PRO A 32 -17.14 -8.99 -1.97
CA PRO A 32 -17.73 -9.99 -1.09
C PRO A 32 -17.35 -9.81 0.39
N LEU A 33 -16.14 -9.28 0.64
CA LEU A 33 -15.63 -9.01 1.98
C LEU A 33 -16.31 -7.80 2.62
N TYR A 34 -16.49 -6.70 1.88
CA TYR A 34 -17.20 -5.52 2.35
C TYR A 34 -18.64 -5.83 2.77
N GLU A 35 -19.38 -6.56 1.92
CA GLU A 35 -20.76 -6.94 2.21
C GLU A 35 -20.86 -7.91 3.40
N SER A 36 -19.87 -8.80 3.57
CA SER A 36 -19.79 -9.70 4.73
C SER A 36 -19.53 -8.95 6.04
N VAL A 37 -18.58 -8.00 6.04
CA VAL A 37 -18.26 -7.18 7.21
C VAL A 37 -19.45 -6.29 7.59
N LYS A 38 -20.07 -5.66 6.60
CA LYS A 38 -21.29 -4.85 6.77
C LYS A 38 -22.43 -5.66 7.39
N ALA A 39 -22.67 -6.89 6.94
CA ALA A 39 -23.69 -7.76 7.52
C ALA A 39 -23.42 -8.09 9.00
N ARG A 40 -22.16 -8.33 9.38
CA ARG A 40 -21.75 -8.62 10.77
C ARG A 40 -21.90 -7.41 11.69
N ILE A 41 -21.56 -6.20 11.23
CA ILE A 41 -21.79 -4.95 11.97
C ILE A 41 -23.29 -4.69 12.14
N ILE A 42 -24.08 -4.92 11.08
CA ILE A 42 -25.54 -4.75 11.13
C ILE A 42 -26.17 -5.76 12.10
N SER A 43 -25.64 -6.97 12.19
CA SER A 43 -26.07 -7.98 13.17
C SER A 43 -25.65 -7.64 14.61
N GLY A 44 -24.69 -6.73 14.79
CA GLY A 44 -24.11 -6.39 16.11
C GLY A 44 -23.06 -7.40 16.59
N ASP A 45 -22.65 -8.31 15.70
CA ASP A 45 -21.64 -9.34 15.94
C ASP A 45 -20.22 -8.74 15.91
N LEU A 46 -20.08 -7.59 15.27
CA LEU A 46 -18.83 -6.88 15.05
C LEU A 46 -19.02 -5.40 15.34
N THR A 47 -18.06 -4.77 16.03
CA THR A 47 -18.12 -3.32 16.24
C THR A 47 -17.72 -2.57 14.97
N TYR A 48 -18.12 -1.31 14.89
CA TYR A 48 -17.76 -0.42 13.79
C TYR A 48 -16.24 -0.31 13.60
N GLU A 49 -15.50 -0.13 14.70
CA GLU A 49 -14.03 -0.02 14.68
C GLU A 49 -13.37 -1.33 14.26
N GLN A 50 -13.91 -2.48 14.69
CA GLN A 50 -13.43 -3.80 14.28
C GLN A 50 -13.68 -4.06 12.80
N GLY A 51 -14.84 -3.70 12.27
CA GLY A 51 -15.14 -3.87 10.85
C GLY A 51 -14.36 -2.93 9.94
N ARG A 52 -14.16 -1.68 10.36
CA ARG A 52 -13.25 -0.78 9.66
C ARG A 52 -11.83 -1.34 9.66
N SER A 53 -11.37 -1.89 10.78
CA SER A 53 -10.07 -2.54 10.88
C SER A 53 -9.98 -3.81 10.03
N GLU A 54 -11.04 -4.61 9.90
CA GLU A 54 -11.05 -5.84 9.08
C GLU A 54 -11.02 -5.54 7.57
N ILE A 55 -11.80 -4.53 7.14
CA ILE A 55 -11.78 -4.03 5.75
C ILE A 55 -10.43 -3.38 5.46
N PHE A 56 -9.98 -2.47 6.32
CA PHE A 56 -8.69 -1.82 6.19
C PHE A 56 -7.58 -2.86 6.19
N ALA A 57 -7.57 -3.85 7.09
CA ALA A 57 -6.58 -4.90 7.12
C ALA A 57 -6.60 -5.81 5.89
N TYR A 58 -7.72 -5.94 5.18
CA TYR A 58 -7.79 -6.68 3.93
C TYR A 58 -7.15 -5.91 2.78
N TYR A 59 -7.46 -4.61 2.65
CA TYR A 59 -6.85 -3.73 1.65
C TYR A 59 -5.39 -3.42 1.97
N THR A 60 -5.07 -3.13 3.24
CA THR A 60 -3.70 -3.02 3.76
C THR A 60 -2.99 -4.37 3.76
N LYS A 61 -3.63 -5.54 3.76
CA LYS A 61 -2.91 -6.80 3.50
C LYS A 61 -2.46 -6.89 2.04
N VAL A 62 -3.19 -6.24 1.15
CA VAL A 62 -2.77 -6.01 -0.24
C VAL A 62 -1.63 -4.98 -0.31
N ASP A 63 -1.53 -4.07 0.66
CA ASP A 63 -0.67 -2.88 0.61
C ASP A 63 0.36 -2.74 1.76
N THR A 64 0.51 -3.73 2.65
CA THR A 64 1.25 -3.52 3.91
C THR A 64 1.76 -4.83 4.50
N ALA A 65 3.02 -5.13 4.21
CA ALA A 65 3.83 -5.99 5.06
C ALA A 65 5.27 -5.51 5.20
N GLY A 66 5.52 -4.19 5.26
CA GLY A 66 6.86 -3.68 5.57
C GLY A 66 6.94 -2.15 5.70
N PRO A 67 8.02 -1.61 6.30
CA PRO A 67 8.41 -0.22 6.04
C PRO A 67 8.67 -0.07 4.53
N VAL A 68 8.34 1.09 3.97
CA VAL A 68 8.54 1.44 2.56
C VAL A 68 9.93 0.99 2.13
N THR A 69 9.97 -0.01 1.26
CA THR A 69 11.22 -0.48 0.67
C THR A 69 11.62 0.45 -0.46
N VAL A 70 12.87 0.41 -0.87
CA VAL A 70 13.33 1.11 -2.08
C VAL A 70 12.43 0.77 -3.27
N GLY A 71 12.04 -0.49 -3.39
CA GLY A 71 11.16 -0.97 -4.45
C GLY A 71 9.76 -0.39 -4.43
N GLU A 72 9.13 -0.37 -3.27
CA GLU A 72 7.82 0.26 -3.11
C GLU A 72 7.89 1.77 -3.34
N MET A 73 8.91 2.43 -2.80
CA MET A 73 9.14 3.87 -3.03
C MET A 73 9.24 4.19 -4.54
N LEU A 74 10.05 3.41 -5.25
CA LEU A 74 10.29 3.53 -6.67
C LEU A 74 9.01 3.26 -7.48
N ALA A 75 8.30 2.18 -7.18
CA ALA A 75 7.09 1.80 -7.89
C ALA A 75 5.95 2.80 -7.68
N GLU A 76 5.73 3.22 -6.44
CA GLU A 76 4.57 4.02 -6.06
C GLU A 76 4.74 5.51 -6.37
N GLU A 77 5.89 6.11 -6.03
CA GLU A 77 6.08 7.55 -6.16
C GLU A 77 6.77 7.98 -7.46
N PHE A 78 7.34 7.05 -8.22
CA PHE A 78 8.03 7.38 -9.48
C PHE A 78 7.42 6.66 -10.67
N LEU A 79 7.37 5.33 -10.68
CA LEU A 79 6.91 4.58 -11.86
C LEU A 79 5.42 4.77 -12.15
N LYS A 80 4.55 4.68 -11.13
CA LYS A 80 3.10 4.93 -11.28
C LYS A 80 2.79 6.35 -11.81
N PRO A 81 3.29 7.45 -11.21
CA PRO A 81 2.97 8.79 -11.70
C PRO A 81 3.62 9.14 -13.04
N LEU A 82 4.78 8.56 -13.37
CA LEU A 82 5.42 8.74 -14.68
C LEU A 82 4.87 7.78 -15.75
N ASN A 83 3.98 6.86 -15.36
CA ASN A 83 3.45 5.79 -16.21
C ASN A 83 4.58 5.03 -16.94
N MET A 84 5.70 4.84 -16.23
CA MET A 84 6.94 4.25 -16.73
C MET A 84 6.99 2.76 -16.36
N SER A 85 7.35 1.93 -17.33
CA SER A 85 7.47 0.47 -17.11
C SER A 85 8.81 0.07 -16.50
N HIS A 86 8.90 -1.10 -15.85
CA HIS A 86 10.17 -1.63 -15.34
C HIS A 86 11.24 -1.76 -16.44
N GLU A 87 10.82 -2.03 -17.67
CA GLU A 87 11.70 -2.12 -18.84
C GLU A 87 12.30 -0.76 -19.21
N GLU A 88 11.50 0.30 -19.22
CA GLU A 88 11.98 1.66 -19.51
C GLU A 88 12.93 2.19 -18.45
N LEU A 89 12.68 1.85 -17.17
CA LEU A 89 13.62 2.16 -16.10
C LEU A 89 14.92 1.37 -16.25
N ALA A 90 14.83 0.09 -16.60
CA ALA A 90 16.00 -0.75 -16.83
C ALA A 90 16.88 -0.20 -17.97
N GLU A 91 16.25 0.22 -19.08
CA GLU A 91 16.92 0.89 -20.19
C GLU A 91 17.57 2.21 -19.76
N SER A 92 16.87 3.03 -18.95
CA SER A 92 17.39 4.30 -18.45
C SER A 92 18.59 4.11 -17.51
N MET A 93 18.57 3.04 -16.70
CA MET A 93 19.67 2.70 -15.80
C MET A 93 20.80 1.91 -16.48
N GLY A 94 20.56 1.38 -17.69
CA GLY A 94 21.50 0.50 -18.38
C GLY A 94 21.65 -0.89 -17.73
N ILE A 95 20.63 -1.36 -17.02
CA ILE A 95 20.61 -2.68 -16.38
C ILE A 95 19.50 -3.57 -16.96
N CYS A 96 19.48 -4.85 -16.62
CA CYS A 96 18.43 -5.76 -17.07
C CYS A 96 17.12 -5.55 -16.29
N ARG A 97 15.97 -5.78 -16.94
CA ARG A 97 14.65 -5.77 -16.29
C ARG A 97 14.60 -6.63 -15.02
N GLN A 98 15.20 -7.81 -15.07
CA GLN A 98 15.27 -8.72 -13.92
C GLN A 98 15.95 -8.07 -12.71
N GLU A 99 17.00 -7.28 -12.93
CA GLU A 99 17.70 -6.57 -11.84
C GLU A 99 16.80 -5.51 -11.21
N ILE A 100 16.01 -4.78 -12.01
CA ILE A 100 14.99 -3.86 -11.51
C ILE A 100 13.93 -4.61 -10.70
N GLU A 101 13.46 -5.76 -11.18
CA GLU A 101 12.48 -6.59 -10.46
C GLU A 101 13.05 -7.08 -9.12
N ASP A 102 14.32 -7.50 -9.07
CA ASP A 102 15.03 -7.89 -7.84
C ASP A 102 15.21 -6.74 -6.85
N ILE A 103 15.48 -5.51 -7.35
CA ILE A 103 15.52 -4.29 -6.54
C ILE A 103 14.12 -3.99 -5.99
N ILE A 104 13.08 -4.09 -6.81
CA ILE A 104 11.70 -3.81 -6.43
C ILE A 104 11.20 -4.81 -5.38
N CYS A 105 11.52 -6.09 -5.55
CA CYS A 105 11.19 -7.14 -4.58
C CYS A 105 12.04 -7.08 -3.31
N GLY A 106 13.05 -6.20 -3.26
CA GLY A 106 13.98 -6.09 -2.14
C GLY A 106 14.88 -7.31 -1.96
N LEU A 107 15.03 -8.13 -3.02
CA LEU A 107 15.96 -9.26 -3.08
C LEU A 107 17.41 -8.78 -3.24
N ARG A 108 17.58 -7.63 -3.91
CA ARG A 108 18.87 -6.98 -4.13
C ARG A 108 18.93 -5.59 -3.50
N ARG A 109 20.14 -5.19 -3.09
CA ARG A 109 20.46 -3.82 -2.68
C ARG A 109 20.92 -3.00 -3.89
N LEU A 110 20.46 -1.77 -3.99
CA LEU A 110 21.07 -0.74 -4.83
C LEU A 110 22.55 -0.57 -4.47
N THR A 111 23.37 -0.44 -5.51
CA THR A 111 24.77 -0.03 -5.41
C THR A 111 24.89 1.50 -5.40
N ASP A 112 26.04 2.02 -4.95
CA ASP A 112 26.29 3.46 -4.93
C ASP A 112 26.17 4.10 -6.33
N ASP A 113 26.61 3.38 -7.37
CA ASP A 113 26.47 3.80 -8.77
C ASP A 113 25.00 3.86 -9.20
N GLU A 114 24.21 2.83 -8.90
CA GLU A 114 22.76 2.81 -9.20
C GLU A 114 21.98 3.87 -8.43
N THR A 115 22.33 4.16 -7.17
CA THR A 115 21.70 5.25 -6.42
C THR A 115 22.00 6.62 -7.04
N ARG A 116 23.19 6.80 -7.61
CA ARG A 116 23.55 8.01 -8.36
C ARG A 116 22.75 8.12 -9.65
N VAL A 117 22.61 7.03 -10.40
CA VAL A 117 21.84 7.01 -11.65
C VAL A 117 20.36 7.28 -11.39
N LEU A 118 19.77 6.66 -10.35
CA LEU A 118 18.40 6.94 -9.92
C LEU A 118 18.20 8.40 -9.49
N ALA A 119 19.19 8.96 -8.79
CA ALA A 119 19.19 10.37 -8.42
C ALA A 119 19.16 11.29 -9.65
N ASP A 120 19.93 10.97 -10.69
CA ASP A 120 19.98 11.73 -11.94
C ASP A 120 18.67 11.61 -12.75
N ILE A 121 18.16 10.38 -12.92
CA ILE A 121 16.92 10.09 -13.67
C ILE A 121 15.71 10.79 -13.04
N PHE A 122 15.57 10.71 -11.71
CA PHE A 122 14.40 11.22 -11.01
C PHE A 122 14.59 12.62 -10.41
N GLY A 123 15.77 13.22 -10.56
CA GLY A 123 16.09 14.50 -9.92
C GLY A 123 16.05 14.44 -8.39
N THR A 124 16.42 13.29 -7.82
CA THR A 124 16.45 13.06 -6.37
C THR A 124 17.88 13.07 -5.84
N ASP A 125 18.06 12.89 -4.53
CA ASP A 125 19.38 12.83 -3.91
C ASP A 125 19.86 11.38 -3.75
N ARG A 126 21.17 11.14 -3.81
CA ARG A 126 21.74 9.82 -3.57
C ARG A 126 21.48 9.35 -2.14
N ASP A 127 21.61 10.24 -1.17
CA ASP A 127 21.42 9.95 0.25
C ASP A 127 19.98 9.52 0.54
N PHE A 128 19.01 9.99 -0.26
CA PHE A 128 17.63 9.54 -0.16
C PHE A 128 17.51 8.03 -0.35
N TRP A 129 18.08 7.51 -1.45
CA TRP A 129 18.04 6.08 -1.78
C TRP A 129 18.86 5.24 -0.80
N SER A 130 20.03 5.71 -0.38
CA SER A 130 20.84 5.05 0.65
C SER A 130 20.12 4.98 2.00
N ASN A 131 19.46 6.06 2.42
CA ASN A 131 18.72 6.09 3.68
C ASN A 131 17.53 5.11 3.69
N LEU A 132 16.84 4.93 2.56
CA LEU A 132 15.80 3.92 2.41
C LEU A 132 16.34 2.49 2.62
N GLN A 133 17.51 2.18 2.07
CA GLN A 133 18.15 0.88 2.29
C GLN A 133 18.54 0.66 3.75
N VAL A 134 19.02 1.70 4.44
CA VAL A 134 19.35 1.62 5.87
C VAL A 134 18.11 1.36 6.72
N LEU A 135 16.97 1.96 6.37
CA LEU A 135 15.69 1.71 7.03
C LEU A 135 15.22 0.27 6.83
N GLN A 136 15.39 -0.28 5.63
CA GLN A 136 15.10 -1.67 5.32
C GLN A 136 16.01 -2.64 6.10
N ASP A 137 17.33 -2.40 6.13
CA ASP A 137 18.33 -3.22 6.83
C ASP A 137 18.06 -3.34 8.34
N ARG A 138 17.76 -2.20 8.99
CA ARG A 138 17.45 -2.15 10.43
C ARG A 138 16.27 -3.05 10.83
N ARG A 139 15.37 -3.35 9.89
CA ARG A 139 14.23 -4.25 10.11
C ARG A 139 14.53 -5.70 9.80
N VAL A 140 15.29 -6.01 8.74
CA VAL A 140 15.78 -7.37 8.48
C VAL A 140 16.55 -7.89 9.70
N LYS A 141 17.32 -7.02 10.34
CA LYS A 141 18.08 -7.33 11.56
C LYS A 141 17.23 -7.58 12.81
N ARG A 142 15.94 -7.20 12.82
CA ARG A 142 14.98 -7.48 13.91
C ARG A 142 14.17 -8.77 13.71
N ARG A 143 14.27 -9.40 12.54
CA ARG A 143 13.57 -10.65 12.19
C ARG A 143 14.45 -11.90 12.32
N LYS A 144 15.61 -11.78 12.98
CA LYS A 144 16.55 -12.89 13.23
C LYS A 144 16.79 -13.08 14.71
#